data_AF-A0A3B9QUQ2-F1
#
_entry.id   AF-A0A3B9QUQ2-F1
#
_cell.length_a   1.000
_cell.length_b   1.000
_cell.length_c   1.000
_cell.angle_alpha   90.00
_cell.angle_beta   90.00
_cell.angle_gamma   90.00
#
_symmetry.space_group_name_H-M   'P 1'
#
loop_
_entity.id
_entity.type
_entity.pdbx_description
1 polymer ?
#
loop_
_entity_poly.entity_id
_entity_poly.type
_entity_poly.pdbx_seq_one_letter_code
_entity_poly.pdbx_strand_id
1 'polypeptide(L)'
;FATTEERLRALCATAVVGDRVHLTGPEEELLRAAALLRELGFDDAELTVTCTTPGSPFTDPDLRRVNCCHCHTVTALPVAVGDTVDCPGCGRTVVVYHHFSRRTASYLAFTPEEES
;
A
#
# COMPACT_ATOMS: atom_id res chain seq x y z
N PHE A 1 16.01 5.04 3.60
CA PHE A 1 15.20 4.17 4.47
C PHE A 1 15.96 3.54 5.65
N ALA A 2 17.22 3.08 5.53
CA ALA A 2 17.89 2.36 6.63
C ALA A 2 17.87 3.12 7.98
N THR A 3 18.17 4.43 7.98
CA THR A 3 18.10 5.28 9.17
C THR A 3 16.67 5.45 9.71
N THR A 4 15.67 5.52 8.81
CA THR A 4 14.25 5.62 9.17
C THR A 4 13.77 4.34 9.84
N GLU A 5 14.14 3.18 9.29
CA GLU A 5 13.85 1.88 9.88
C GLU A 5 14.44 1.73 11.28
N GLU A 6 15.73 2.05 11.46
CA GLU A 6 16.40 1.97 12.76
C GLU A 6 15.69 2.84 13.81
N ARG A 7 15.34 4.08 13.45
CA ARG A 7 14.63 5.01 14.34
C ARG A 7 13.23 4.52 14.69
N LEU A 8 12.48 3.97 13.74
CA LEU A 8 11.15 3.43 13.99
C LEU A 8 11.21 2.23 14.94
N ARG A 9 12.18 1.32 14.75
CA ARG A 9 12.38 0.17 15.66
C ARG A 9 12.72 0.63 17.08
N ALA A 10 13.60 1.61 17.21
CA ALA A 10 13.95 2.18 18.52
C ALA A 10 12.73 2.84 19.20
N LEU A 11 11.90 3.57 18.45
CA LEU A 11 10.66 4.17 18.97
C LEU A 11 9.66 3.11 19.42
N CYS A 12 9.48 2.04 18.63
CA CYS A 12 8.58 0.94 18.98
C CYS A 12 9.05 0.15 20.21
N ALA A 13 10.36 0.08 20.45
CA ALA A 13 10.90 -0.61 21.62
C ALA A 13 10.51 0.05 22.95
N THR A 14 10.13 1.34 22.92
CA THR A 14 9.66 2.09 24.09
C THR A 14 8.16 2.39 24.08
N ALA A 15 7.45 2.00 23.02
CA ALA A 15 6.03 2.27 22.86
C ALA A 15 5.19 1.40 23.83
N VAL A 16 4.08 1.95 24.29
CA VAL A 16 3.14 1.28 25.18
C VAL A 16 1.72 1.27 24.59
N VAL A 17 0.85 0.44 25.16
CA VAL A 17 -0.56 0.36 24.74
C VAL A 17 -1.20 1.75 24.84
N GLY A 18 -1.86 2.18 23.76
CA GLY A 18 -2.50 3.49 23.64
C GLY A 18 -1.66 4.56 22.95
N ASP A 19 -0.38 4.28 22.66
CA ASP A 19 0.43 5.14 21.81
C ASP A 19 -0.10 5.13 20.37
N ARG A 20 -0.06 6.29 19.72
CA ARG A 20 -0.50 6.46 18.33
C ARG A 20 0.61 7.07 17.51
N VAL A 21 0.79 6.58 16.30
CA VAL A 21 1.84 7.03 15.39
C VAL A 21 1.20 7.75 14.21
N HIS A 22 1.67 8.98 13.96
CA HIS A 22 1.34 9.73 12.77
C HIS A 22 2.57 9.79 11.86
N LEU A 23 2.45 9.22 10.66
CA LEU A 23 3.49 9.27 9.64
C LEU A 23 3.12 10.30 8.58
N THR A 24 4.07 11.19 8.28
CA THR A 24 3.93 12.17 7.19
C THR A 24 5.18 12.15 6.33
N GLY A 25 5.00 12.05 5.01
CA GLY A 25 6.15 12.06 4.12
C GLY A 25 5.86 11.63 2.67
N PRO A 26 6.92 11.49 1.86
CA PRO A 26 6.79 11.05 0.47
C PRO A 26 6.34 9.59 0.42
N GLU A 27 5.55 9.25 -0.59
CA GLU A 27 4.84 7.97 -0.71
C GLU A 27 5.71 6.74 -0.45
N GLU A 28 6.84 6.60 -1.15
CA GLU A 28 7.66 5.38 -1.05
C GLU A 28 8.16 5.14 0.39
N GLU A 29 8.75 6.16 1.01
CA GLU A 29 9.27 6.05 2.38
C GLU A 29 8.14 5.89 3.40
N LEU A 30 7.03 6.59 3.17
CA LEU A 30 5.84 6.55 4.01
C LEU A 30 5.20 5.15 4.04
N LEU A 31 5.05 4.53 2.87
CA LEU A 31 4.48 3.18 2.76
C LEU A 31 5.39 2.12 3.35
N ARG A 32 6.70 2.25 3.17
CA ARG A 32 7.69 1.37 3.79
C ARG A 32 7.67 1.48 5.32
N ALA A 33 7.59 2.71 5.85
CA ALA A 33 7.46 2.96 7.28
C ALA A 33 6.14 2.40 7.85
N ALA A 34 5.03 2.61 7.15
CA ALA A 34 3.72 2.07 7.54
C ALA A 34 3.70 0.53 7.53
N ALA A 35 4.32 -0.11 6.53
CA ALA A 35 4.45 -1.56 6.48
C ALA A 35 5.28 -2.09 7.66
N LEU A 36 6.41 -1.43 7.98
CA LEU A 36 7.25 -1.80 9.11
C LEU A 36 6.51 -1.68 10.45
N LEU A 37 5.79 -0.58 10.70
CA LEU A 37 5.04 -0.42 11.96
C LEU A 37 3.97 -1.49 12.13
N ARG A 38 3.29 -1.89 11.05
CA ARG A 38 2.34 -3.01 11.08
C ARG A 38 3.02 -4.34 11.38
N GLU A 39 4.22 -4.58 10.85
CA GLU A 39 5.01 -5.76 11.21
C GLU A 39 5.46 -5.76 12.68
N LEU A 40 5.64 -4.56 13.26
CA LEU A 40 5.99 -4.37 14.66
C LEU A 40 4.77 -4.41 15.61
N GLY A 41 3.55 -4.57 15.08
CA GLY A 41 2.34 -4.82 15.86
C GLY A 41 1.36 -3.66 15.97
N PHE A 42 1.65 -2.49 15.37
CA PHE A 42 0.69 -1.39 15.32
C PHE A 42 -0.50 -1.73 14.42
N ASP A 43 -1.70 -1.48 14.91
CA ASP A 43 -2.91 -1.61 14.12
C ASP A 43 -3.26 -0.31 13.36
N ASP A 44 -4.32 -0.35 12.54
CA ASP A 44 -4.73 0.81 11.76
C ASP A 44 -5.47 1.88 12.59
N ALA A 45 -5.93 1.57 13.80
CA ALA A 45 -6.48 2.59 14.71
C ALA A 45 -5.37 3.41 15.37
N GLU A 46 -4.21 2.80 15.58
CA GLU A 46 -3.01 3.42 16.14
C GLU A 46 -2.15 4.13 15.09
N LEU A 47 -2.26 3.76 13.81
CA LEU A 47 -1.47 4.31 12.71
C LEU A 47 -2.27 5.27 11.82
N THR A 48 -1.83 6.53 11.74
CA THR A 48 -2.33 7.51 10.76
C THR A 48 -1.24 7.85 9.75
N VAL A 49 -1.61 7.91 8.46
CA VAL A 49 -0.66 8.09 7.35
C VAL A 49 -1.09 9.30 6.49
N THR A 50 -0.19 10.26 6.32
CA THR A 50 -0.39 11.48 5.53
C THR A 50 0.66 11.57 4.42
N CYS A 51 0.24 11.33 3.16
CA CYS A 51 1.15 11.42 2.02
C CYS A 51 1.36 12.86 1.56
N THR A 52 2.61 13.22 1.28
CA THR A 52 2.98 14.56 0.78
C THR A 52 3.43 14.55 -0.68
N THR A 53 3.46 13.39 -1.35
CA THR A 53 3.83 13.29 -2.77
C THR A 53 2.64 13.75 -3.62
N PRO A 54 2.75 14.85 -4.39
CA PRO A 54 1.67 15.30 -5.26
C PRO A 54 1.40 14.27 -6.36
N GLY A 55 0.13 14.03 -6.69
CA GLY A 55 -0.24 13.05 -7.71
C GLY A 55 0.02 11.60 -7.29
N SER A 56 0.36 11.36 -6.02
CA SER A 56 0.40 10.02 -5.45
C SER A 56 -0.99 9.40 -5.48
N PRO A 57 -1.15 8.08 -5.65
CA PRO A 57 -2.42 7.37 -5.43
C PRO A 57 -3.09 7.62 -4.06
N PHE A 58 -2.36 8.16 -3.08
CA PHE A 58 -2.91 8.57 -1.77
C PHE A 58 -3.47 10.01 -1.77
N THR A 59 -3.05 10.82 -2.73
CA THR A 59 -3.41 12.24 -2.86
C THR A 59 -4.28 12.52 -4.09
N ASP A 60 -4.26 11.62 -5.07
CA ASP A 60 -4.99 11.69 -6.32
C ASP A 60 -6.06 10.58 -6.34
N PRO A 61 -7.36 10.92 -6.36
CA PRO A 61 -8.44 9.94 -6.34
C PRO A 61 -8.53 9.08 -7.62
N ASP A 62 -7.92 9.52 -8.72
CA ASP A 62 -7.98 8.84 -10.01
C ASP A 62 -6.86 7.81 -10.18
N LEU A 63 -5.80 7.89 -9.37
CA LEU A 63 -4.68 6.95 -9.39
C LEU A 63 -4.79 5.89 -8.29
N ARG A 64 -4.59 4.62 -8.65
CA ARG A 64 -4.60 3.49 -7.71
C ARG A 64 -3.35 2.63 -7.84
N ARG A 65 -2.83 2.19 -6.71
CA ARG A 65 -1.82 1.12 -6.66
C ARG A 65 -2.52 -0.22 -6.80
N VAL A 66 -2.18 -0.98 -7.82
CA VAL A 66 -2.76 -2.27 -8.14
C VAL A 66 -1.69 -3.34 -8.01
N ASN A 67 -1.94 -4.35 -7.19
CA ASN A 67 -1.09 -5.52 -6.97
C ASN A 67 -1.62 -6.70 -7.77
N CYS A 68 -0.88 -7.13 -8.77
CA CYS A 68 -1.23 -8.30 -9.55
C CYS A 68 -1.14 -9.57 -8.70
N CYS A 69 -2.23 -10.34 -8.61
CA CYS A 69 -2.22 -11.62 -7.90
C CYS A 69 -1.29 -12.67 -8.52
N HIS A 70 -0.91 -12.50 -9.80
CA HIS A 70 -0.10 -13.47 -10.53
C HIS A 70 1.40 -13.28 -10.31
N CYS A 71 1.91 -12.07 -10.55
CA CYS A 71 3.35 -11.78 -10.46
C CYS A 71 3.74 -10.89 -9.28
N HIS A 72 2.77 -10.44 -8.48
CA HIS A 72 2.96 -9.52 -7.35
C HIS A 72 3.58 -8.16 -7.72
N THR A 73 3.64 -7.82 -9.01
CA THR A 73 4.01 -6.49 -9.46
C THR A 73 2.94 -5.50 -8.99
N VAL A 74 3.39 -4.45 -8.30
CA VAL A 74 2.55 -3.34 -7.87
C VAL A 74 2.77 -2.18 -8.83
N THR A 75 1.70 -1.67 -9.44
CA THR A 75 1.77 -0.53 -10.37
C THR A 75 0.73 0.52 -10.04
N ALA A 76 1.08 1.80 -10.19
CA ALA A 76 0.13 2.90 -10.11
C ALA A 76 -0.53 3.11 -11.48
N LEU A 77 -1.85 3.02 -11.56
CA LEU A 77 -2.61 3.14 -12.80
C LEU A 77 -3.82 4.07 -12.59
N PRO A 78 -4.24 4.83 -13.62
CA PRO A 78 -5.45 5.66 -13.58
C PRO A 78 -6.69 4.78 -13.78
N VAL A 79 -7.15 4.13 -12.71
CA VAL A 79 -8.18 3.09 -12.76
C VAL A 79 -9.13 3.18 -11.58
N ALA A 80 -10.37 2.72 -11.79
CA ALA A 80 -11.36 2.51 -10.75
C ALA A 80 -11.40 1.04 -10.30
N VAL A 81 -12.07 0.81 -9.16
CA VAL A 81 -12.42 -0.55 -8.74
C VAL A 81 -13.43 -1.13 -9.74
N GLY A 82 -13.20 -2.35 -10.19
CA GLY A 82 -13.98 -3.02 -11.23
C GLY A 82 -13.41 -2.87 -12.64
N ASP A 83 -12.47 -1.94 -12.85
CA ASP A 83 -11.83 -1.78 -14.15
C ASP A 83 -10.95 -2.98 -14.50
N THR A 84 -10.85 -3.23 -15.80
CA THR A 84 -9.98 -4.26 -16.38
C THR A 84 -8.73 -3.60 -16.96
N VAL A 85 -7.56 -4.10 -16.57
CA VAL A 85 -6.26 -3.58 -17.04
C VAL A 85 -5.28 -4.70 -17.33
N ASP A 86 -4.35 -4.45 -18.26
CA ASP A 86 -3.23 -5.33 -18.50
C ASP A 86 -2.12 -5.04 -17.49
N CYS A 87 -1.70 -6.07 -16.76
CA CYS A 87 -0.63 -5.95 -15.78
C CYS A 87 0.70 -5.61 -16.47
N PRO A 88 1.37 -4.48 -16.13
CA PRO A 88 2.64 -4.12 -16.76
C PRO A 88 3.80 -5.09 -16.45
N GLY A 89 3.66 -5.92 -15.41
CA GLY A 89 4.67 -6.92 -15.03
C GLY A 89 4.56 -8.26 -15.78
N CYS A 90 3.34 -8.76 -16.02
CA CYS A 90 3.14 -10.08 -16.64
C CYS A 90 2.29 -10.06 -17.91
N GLY A 91 1.74 -8.91 -18.30
CA GLY A 91 0.91 -8.74 -19.49
C GLY A 91 -0.50 -9.32 -19.38
N ARG A 92 -0.87 -9.95 -18.26
CA ARG A 92 -2.21 -10.53 -18.09
C ARG A 92 -3.25 -9.45 -17.85
N THR A 93 -4.39 -9.61 -18.50
CA THR A 93 -5.60 -8.85 -18.22
C THR A 93 -6.15 -9.25 -16.84
N VAL A 94 -6.30 -8.26 -15.96
CA VAL A 94 -6.74 -8.42 -14.57
C VAL A 94 -7.80 -7.38 -14.23
N VAL A 95 -8.72 -7.73 -13.35
CA VAL A 95 -9.77 -6.86 -12.82
C VAL A 95 -9.34 -6.32 -11.46
N VAL A 96 -9.46 -5.01 -11.27
CA VAL A 96 -9.17 -4.33 -10.00
C VAL A 96 -10.25 -4.68 -8.98
N TYR A 97 -9.90 -5.49 -7.98
CA TYR A 97 -10.81 -5.90 -6.93
C TYR A 97 -10.99 -4.81 -5.87
N HIS A 98 -12.15 -4.80 -5.20
CA HIS A 98 -12.47 -3.80 -4.18
C HIS A 98 -11.61 -3.92 -2.91
N HIS A 99 -10.97 -5.06 -2.69
CA HIS A 99 -10.14 -5.28 -1.51
C HIS A 99 -8.79 -4.54 -1.62
N PHE A 100 -8.60 -3.56 -0.74
CA PHE A 100 -7.34 -2.85 -0.55
C PHE A 100 -6.49 -3.53 0.53
N SER A 101 -5.33 -4.06 0.12
CA SER A 101 -4.31 -4.55 1.04
C SER A 101 -3.63 -3.37 1.73
N ARG A 102 -3.81 -3.27 3.04
CA ARG A 102 -3.20 -2.20 3.86
C ARG A 102 -1.69 -2.39 4.04
N ARG A 103 -1.25 -3.65 4.15
CA ARG A 103 0.16 -4.02 4.27
C ARG A 103 0.98 -3.52 3.08
N THR A 104 0.46 -3.71 1.87
CA THR A 104 1.14 -3.30 0.63
C THR A 104 0.64 -1.97 0.10
N ALA A 105 -0.39 -1.41 0.72
CA ALA A 105 -1.11 -0.20 0.32
C ALA A 105 -1.49 -0.22 -1.17
N SER A 106 -2.18 -1.29 -1.58
CA SER A 106 -2.58 -1.55 -2.95
C SER A 106 -3.87 -2.36 -3.05
N TYR A 107 -4.66 -2.10 -4.08
CA TYR A 107 -5.80 -2.93 -4.48
C TYR A 107 -5.29 -4.23 -5.07
N LEU A 108 -5.94 -5.35 -4.74
CA LEU A 108 -5.67 -6.62 -5.41
C LEU A 108 -6.24 -6.55 -6.83
N ALA A 109 -5.50 -7.00 -7.84
CA ALA A 109 -6.07 -7.31 -9.15
C ALA A 109 -5.92 -8.80 -9.44
N PHE A 110 -7.01 -9.38 -9.92
CA PHE A 110 -7.12 -10.81 -10.19
C PHE A 110 -7.61 -11.04 -11.62
N THR A 111 -7.23 -12.17 -12.19
CA THR A 111 -7.85 -12.62 -13.44
C THR A 111 -9.13 -13.37 -13.05
N PRO A 112 -10.33 -12.90 -13.45
CA PRO A 112 -11.52 -13.74 -13.36
C PRO A 112 -11.26 -15.00 -14.19
N GLU A 113 -11.53 -16.18 -13.64
CA GLU A 113 -11.37 -17.43 -14.37
C GLU A 113 -12.19 -17.35 -15.67
N GLU A 114 -11.54 -17.60 -16.81
CA GLU A 114 -12.26 -17.95 -18.03
C GLU A 114 -12.90 -19.32 -17.75
N GLU A 115 -14.21 -19.35 -17.54
CA GLU A 115 -14.96 -20.61 -17.63
C GLU A 115 -14.65 -21.22 -19.00
N SER A 116 -14.02 -22.40 -18.98
CA SER A 116 -13.77 -23.23 -20.16
C SER A 116 -14.84 -24.29 -20.31
#